data_AF-A0AA43V2P5-F1
#
_entry.id   AF-A0AA43V2P5-F1
#
_cell.length_a   1.000
_cell.length_b   1.000
_cell.length_c   1.000
_cell.angle_alpha   90.00
_cell.angle_beta   90.00
_cell.angle_gamma   90.00
#
_symmetry.space_group_name_H-M   'P 1'
#
loop_
_entity.id
_entity.type
_entity.pdbx_description
1 polymer ?
#
loop_
_entity_poly.entity_id
_entity_poly.type
_entity_poly.pdbx_seq_one_letter_code
_entity_poly.pdbx_strand_id
1 'polypeptide(L)'
;DFKRLNGLMIGFVIKGEAHIYDENNMTQCNSGDIFIINHRDLYRFQLQQDGIICYIQFQMKYLADKFDDVHCLYFHLTDATTTKNIHQLRNIMARLVSTHIRHNELSKLTEQQLVIQLLMHMIHYVPRTYHSNQSILNDDKVNQVCDYIELHFHEDLSLSELSEYVGWSESHLSKKFAESLGVGFQHFLNTTRIEHAKLDLTYTDET
;
A
#
# COMPACT_ATOMS: atom_id res chain seq x y z
N ASP A 1 -5.39 -17.94 3.39
CA ASP A 1 -6.48 -17.18 2.75
C ASP A 1 -5.96 -15.87 2.20
N PHE A 2 -6.69 -15.30 1.24
CA PHE A 2 -6.40 -13.97 0.72
C PHE A 2 -6.65 -12.91 1.78
N LYS A 3 -5.82 -11.87 1.80
CA LYS A 3 -5.91 -10.70 2.68
C LYS A 3 -5.87 -9.45 1.83
N ARG A 4 -6.59 -8.41 2.26
CA ARG A 4 -6.53 -7.08 1.64
C ARG A 4 -5.61 -6.19 2.47
N LEU A 5 -4.65 -5.53 1.84
CA LEU A 5 -3.67 -4.72 2.57
C LEU A 5 -4.20 -3.29 2.84
N ASN A 6 -4.23 -2.89 4.10
CA ASN A 6 -4.41 -1.50 4.49
C ASN A 6 -3.05 -0.85 4.79
N GLY A 7 -2.47 -0.18 3.79
CA GLY A 7 -1.12 0.39 3.85
C GLY A 7 -0.21 -0.14 2.73
N LEU A 8 1.10 -0.12 2.97
CA LEU A 8 2.13 -0.55 2.01
C LEU A 8 3.01 -1.60 2.67
N MET A 9 3.36 -2.66 1.95
CA MET A 9 4.30 -3.68 2.43
C MET A 9 5.46 -3.81 1.48
N ILE A 10 6.67 -3.79 2.01
CA ILE A 10 7.88 -4.19 1.31
C ILE A 10 8.45 -5.42 2.00
N GLY A 11 8.80 -6.44 1.22
CA GLY A 11 9.33 -7.69 1.71
C GLY A 11 10.62 -8.10 1.00
N PHE A 12 11.40 -8.94 1.66
CA PHE A 12 12.67 -9.47 1.22
C PHE A 12 12.76 -10.95 1.57
N VAL A 13 12.97 -11.79 0.57
CA VAL A 13 13.18 -13.23 0.75
C VAL A 13 14.64 -13.45 1.13
N ILE A 14 14.89 -13.74 2.40
CA ILE A 14 16.24 -13.99 2.95
C ILE A 14 16.71 -15.39 2.54
N LYS A 15 15.81 -16.37 2.61
CA LYS A 15 16.09 -17.78 2.31
C LYS A 15 14.85 -18.47 1.77
N GLY A 16 15.04 -19.40 0.84
CA GLY A 16 13.98 -20.19 0.21
C GLY A 16 13.28 -19.43 -0.91
N GLU A 17 12.04 -19.82 -1.14
CA GLU A 17 11.18 -19.36 -2.22
C GLU A 17 9.81 -18.97 -1.65
N ALA A 18 9.29 -17.84 -2.12
CA ALA A 18 7.97 -17.33 -1.77
C ALA A 18 7.09 -17.20 -3.01
N HIS A 19 5.81 -17.53 -2.87
CA HIS A 19 4.78 -17.30 -3.89
C HIS A 19 3.78 -16.27 -3.37
N ILE A 20 3.60 -15.22 -4.15
CA ILE A 20 2.66 -14.13 -3.87
C ILE A 20 1.59 -14.20 -4.94
N TYR A 21 0.35 -14.44 -4.51
CA TYR A 21 -0.79 -14.53 -5.40
C TYR A 21 -1.60 -13.24 -5.30
N ASP A 22 -1.89 -12.64 -6.45
CA ASP A 22 -2.99 -11.68 -6.60
C ASP A 22 -4.25 -12.41 -7.12
N GLU A 23 -5.30 -11.69 -7.51
CA GLU A 23 -6.55 -12.31 -8.01
C GLU A 23 -6.34 -13.14 -9.29
N ASN A 24 -5.36 -12.79 -10.12
CA ASN A 24 -5.20 -13.31 -11.48
C ASN A 24 -3.87 -14.05 -11.71
N ASN A 25 -2.84 -13.74 -10.93
CA ASN A 25 -1.46 -14.16 -11.17
C ASN A 25 -0.77 -14.65 -9.90
N MET A 26 0.31 -15.40 -10.12
CA MET A 26 1.27 -15.77 -9.09
C MET A 26 2.64 -15.21 -9.45
N THR A 27 3.24 -14.48 -8.52
CA THR A 27 4.61 -14.00 -8.60
C THR A 27 5.50 -14.85 -7.70
N GLN A 28 6.54 -15.45 -8.28
CA GLN A 28 7.56 -16.17 -7.54
C GLN A 28 8.71 -15.23 -7.16
N CYS A 29 9.10 -15.27 -5.89
CA CYS A 29 10.25 -14.54 -5.36
C CYS A 29 11.25 -15.52 -4.74
N ASN A 30 12.47 -15.51 -5.23
CA ASN A 30 13.56 -16.36 -4.75
C ASN A 30 14.42 -15.64 -3.70
N SER A 31 15.32 -16.39 -3.07
CA SER A 31 16.29 -15.83 -2.13
C SER A 31 17.08 -14.69 -2.76
N GLY A 32 17.01 -13.51 -2.15
CA GLY A 32 17.60 -12.29 -2.69
C GLY A 32 16.59 -11.27 -3.22
N ASP A 33 15.37 -11.71 -3.51
CA ASP A 33 14.37 -10.87 -4.17
C ASP A 33 13.60 -10.02 -3.17
N ILE A 34 13.22 -8.82 -3.63
CA ILE A 34 12.29 -7.93 -2.94
C ILE A 34 10.93 -8.05 -3.62
N PHE A 35 9.87 -7.91 -2.83
CA PHE A 35 8.51 -7.71 -3.32
C PHE A 35 7.86 -6.49 -2.66
N ILE A 36 6.86 -5.93 -3.31
CA ILE A 36 5.98 -4.89 -2.77
C ILE A 36 4.55 -5.36 -2.90
N ILE A 37 3.74 -5.10 -1.88
CA ILE A 37 2.28 -5.25 -1.91
C ILE A 37 1.71 -3.87 -1.59
N ASN A 38 0.90 -3.33 -2.50
CA ASN A 38 0.38 -1.98 -2.41
C ASN A 38 -0.94 -1.94 -1.62
N HIS A 39 -1.40 -0.72 -1.36
CA HIS A 39 -2.66 -0.50 -0.70
C HIS A 39 -3.82 -1.08 -1.51
N ARG A 40 -4.78 -1.69 -0.81
CA ARG A 40 -5.98 -2.34 -1.36
C ARG A 40 -5.71 -3.58 -2.21
N ASP A 41 -4.45 -3.95 -2.46
CA ASP A 41 -4.11 -5.22 -3.09
C ASP A 41 -4.67 -6.39 -2.27
N LEU A 42 -5.36 -7.28 -2.97
CA LEU A 42 -5.71 -8.59 -2.45
C LEU A 42 -4.53 -9.52 -2.69
N TYR A 43 -3.98 -10.11 -1.62
CA TYR A 43 -2.83 -10.97 -1.72
C TYR A 43 -2.98 -12.24 -0.88
N ARG A 44 -2.41 -13.34 -1.37
CA ARG A 44 -2.13 -14.53 -0.56
C ARG A 44 -0.64 -14.79 -0.61
N PHE A 45 -0.06 -15.06 0.55
CA PHE A 45 1.37 -15.33 0.68
C PHE A 45 1.61 -16.80 1.03
N GLN A 46 2.54 -17.44 0.34
CA GLN A 46 3.02 -18.78 0.66
C GLN A 46 4.55 -18.78 0.69
N LEU A 47 5.12 -19.39 1.72
CA LEU A 47 6.56 -19.56 1.89
C LEU A 47 6.88 -21.05 1.84
N GLN A 48 7.94 -21.42 1.11
CA GLN A 48 8.45 -22.77 1.15
C GLN A 48 8.88 -23.17 2.58
N GLN A 49 8.82 -24.47 2.88
CA GLN A 49 9.37 -25.04 4.11
C GLN A 49 10.82 -24.57 4.34
N ASP A 50 11.11 -24.14 5.57
CA ASP A 50 12.39 -23.54 6.01
C ASP A 50 12.81 -22.22 5.31
N GLY A 51 11.88 -21.60 4.57
CA GLY A 51 12.04 -20.27 4.04
C GLY A 51 12.06 -19.20 5.13
N ILE A 52 12.77 -18.11 4.88
CA ILE A 52 12.88 -16.96 5.79
C ILE A 52 12.62 -15.70 4.98
N ILE A 53 11.70 -14.88 5.47
CA ILE A 53 11.39 -13.57 4.91
C ILE A 53 11.51 -12.50 5.97
N CYS A 54 11.85 -11.29 5.54
CA CYS A 54 11.66 -10.07 6.30
C CYS A 54 10.67 -9.20 5.54
N TYR A 55 9.70 -8.60 6.22
CA TYR A 55 8.86 -7.58 5.63
C TYR A 55 8.59 -6.45 6.60
N ILE A 56 8.34 -5.27 6.06
CA ILE A 56 7.95 -4.07 6.79
C ILE A 56 6.63 -3.64 6.20
N GLN A 57 5.63 -3.53 7.07
CA GLN A 57 4.30 -3.05 6.72
C GLN A 57 4.09 -1.66 7.30
N PHE A 58 3.96 -0.67 6.42
CA PHE A 58 3.55 0.67 6.75
C PHE A 58 2.03 0.70 6.84
N GLN A 59 1.50 1.05 8.02
CA GLN A 59 0.06 1.27 8.19
C GLN A 59 -0.36 2.52 7.41
N MET A 60 -1.55 2.51 6.81
CA MET A 60 -1.99 3.64 5.99
C MET A 60 -2.04 4.94 6.79
N LYS A 61 -2.50 4.89 8.05
CA LYS A 61 -2.46 6.04 8.96
C LYS A 61 -1.06 6.68 9.10
N TYR A 62 -0.01 5.87 9.14
CA TYR A 62 1.37 6.37 9.24
C TYR A 62 1.86 7.03 7.95
N LEU A 63 1.35 6.55 6.81
CA LEU A 63 1.68 7.12 5.50
C LEU A 63 0.92 8.42 5.26
N ALA A 64 -0.37 8.45 5.60
CA ALA A 64 -1.25 9.62 5.42
C ALA A 64 -0.79 10.83 6.26
N ASP A 65 -0.12 10.59 7.38
CA ASP A 65 0.55 11.62 8.18
C ASP A 65 1.73 12.31 7.45
N LYS A 66 2.29 11.68 6.42
CA LYS A 66 3.57 12.09 5.79
C LYS A 66 3.44 12.54 4.36
N PHE A 67 2.39 12.10 3.68
CA PHE A 67 2.18 12.34 2.27
C PHE A 67 0.69 12.59 2.01
N ASP A 68 0.42 13.67 1.31
CA ASP A 68 -0.89 13.91 0.72
C ASP A 68 -1.18 12.85 -0.36
N ASP A 69 -2.45 12.48 -0.51
CA ASP A 69 -2.97 11.54 -1.52
C ASP A 69 -2.25 10.17 -1.56
N VAL A 70 -1.64 9.76 -0.44
CA VAL A 70 -0.83 8.54 -0.38
C VAL A 70 -1.61 7.27 -0.67
N HIS A 71 -2.92 7.31 -0.44
CA HIS A 71 -3.82 6.20 -0.69
C HIS A 71 -3.93 5.89 -2.20
N CYS A 72 -3.69 6.89 -3.07
CA CYS A 72 -3.67 6.75 -4.52
C CYS A 72 -2.31 6.27 -5.06
N LEU A 73 -1.30 6.12 -4.21
CA LEU A 73 0.08 5.84 -4.60
C LEU A 73 0.31 4.35 -4.80
N TYR A 74 0.75 3.96 -6.00
CA TYR A 74 1.05 2.57 -6.33
C TYR A 74 2.50 2.40 -6.77
N PHE A 75 3.25 1.54 -6.09
CA PHE A 75 4.66 1.28 -6.35
C PHE A 75 4.85 0.06 -7.25
N HIS A 76 5.77 0.18 -8.21
CA HIS A 76 6.07 -0.87 -9.18
C HIS A 76 7.54 -1.27 -9.09
N LEU A 77 7.81 -2.54 -8.84
CA LEU A 77 9.13 -3.11 -9.09
C LEU A 77 9.22 -3.49 -10.55
N THR A 78 9.97 -2.70 -11.33
CA THR A 78 10.19 -2.94 -12.76
C THR A 78 11.68 -3.00 -13.06
N ASP A 79 12.04 -3.32 -14.31
CA ASP A 79 13.43 -3.26 -14.78
C ASP A 79 14.07 -1.86 -14.65
N ALA A 80 13.26 -0.81 -14.51
CA ALA A 80 13.74 0.54 -14.23
C ALA A 80 14.27 0.68 -12.79
N THR A 81 13.85 -0.17 -11.86
CA THR A 81 14.41 -0.24 -10.50
C THR A 81 15.79 -0.87 -10.58
N THR A 82 16.83 -0.02 -10.65
CA THR A 82 18.20 -0.50 -10.81
C THR A 82 18.61 -1.50 -9.73
N THR A 83 19.46 -2.45 -10.09
CA THR A 83 20.04 -3.42 -9.15
C THR A 83 20.65 -2.73 -7.93
N LYS A 84 21.32 -1.59 -8.13
CA LYS A 84 21.86 -0.75 -7.05
C LYS A 84 20.79 -0.33 -6.04
N ASN A 85 19.63 0.14 -6.50
CA ASN A 85 18.54 0.59 -5.62
C ASN A 85 17.92 -0.60 -4.86
N ILE A 86 17.76 -1.75 -5.54
CA ILE A 86 17.32 -2.99 -4.88
C ILE A 86 18.31 -3.40 -3.78
N HIS A 87 19.61 -3.39 -4.06
CA HIS A 87 20.63 -3.67 -3.04
C HIS A 87 20.57 -2.70 -1.86
N GLN A 88 20.29 -1.42 -2.10
CA GLN A 88 20.18 -0.42 -1.05
C GLN A 88 18.93 -0.64 -0.17
N LEU A 89 17.77 -0.96 -0.76
CA LEU A 89 16.58 -1.38 -0.02
C LEU A 89 16.87 -2.62 0.85
N ARG A 90 17.53 -3.65 0.29
CA ARG A 90 17.93 -4.86 1.03
C ARG A 90 18.82 -4.52 2.23
N ASN A 91 19.80 -3.65 2.04
CA ASN A 91 20.71 -3.24 3.10
C ASN A 91 19.99 -2.50 4.23
N ILE A 92 19.04 -1.63 3.90
CA ILE A 92 18.23 -0.92 4.91
C ILE A 92 17.37 -1.92 5.69
N MET A 93 16.69 -2.85 5.02
CA MET A 93 15.86 -3.87 5.67
C MET A 93 16.68 -4.82 6.55
N ALA A 94 17.85 -5.29 6.08
CA ALA A 94 18.74 -6.14 6.86
C ALA A 94 19.25 -5.42 8.13
N ARG A 95 19.56 -4.12 8.02
CA ARG A 95 19.93 -3.29 9.18
C ARG A 95 18.76 -3.10 10.14
N LEU A 96 17.54 -2.93 9.66
CA LEU A 96 16.33 -2.86 10.49
C LEU A 96 16.18 -4.12 11.33
N VAL A 97 16.19 -5.29 10.71
CA VAL A 97 16.09 -6.58 11.41
C VAL A 97 17.23 -6.76 12.42
N SER A 98 18.46 -6.46 12.01
CA SER A 98 19.63 -6.58 12.90
C SER A 98 19.56 -5.64 14.10
N THR A 99 19.03 -4.42 13.91
CA THR A 99 18.86 -3.42 14.97
C THR A 99 17.75 -3.82 15.93
N HIS A 100 16.67 -4.37 15.39
CA HIS A 100 15.54 -4.87 16.16
C HIS A 100 15.95 -6.00 17.08
N ILE A 101 16.62 -7.03 16.53
CA ILE A 101 17.05 -8.20 17.31
C ILE A 101 18.04 -7.82 18.43
N ARG A 102 18.92 -6.82 18.21
CA ARG A 102 19.94 -6.42 19.18
C ARG A 102 19.39 -5.71 20.43
N HIS A 103 18.19 -5.14 20.35
CA HIS A 103 17.50 -4.44 21.46
C HIS A 103 18.41 -3.68 22.44
N ASN A 104 19.14 -2.66 21.95
CA ASN A 104 19.93 -1.76 22.79
C ASN A 104 19.22 -0.41 23.03
N GLU A 105 19.80 0.44 23.88
CA GLU A 105 19.23 1.75 24.27
C GLU A 105 18.85 2.64 23.08
N LEU A 106 19.63 2.59 21.99
CA LEU A 106 19.41 3.41 20.79
C LEU A 106 18.66 2.67 19.66
N SER A 107 18.30 1.40 19.85
CA SER A 107 17.65 0.58 18.81
C SER A 107 16.38 1.23 18.30
N LYS A 108 15.55 1.79 19.19
CA LYS A 108 14.27 2.40 18.79
C LYS A 108 14.44 3.64 17.90
N LEU A 109 15.38 4.52 18.23
CA LEU A 109 15.68 5.71 17.42
C LEU A 109 16.28 5.30 16.07
N THR A 110 17.17 4.32 16.09
CA THR A 110 17.81 3.79 14.87
C THR A 110 16.79 3.11 13.96
N GLU A 111 15.83 2.36 14.52
CA GLU A 111 14.72 1.77 13.78
C GLU A 111 13.87 2.86 13.12
N GLN A 112 13.48 3.90 13.85
CA GLN A 112 12.72 5.02 13.29
C GLN A 112 13.48 5.69 12.13
N GLN A 113 14.78 5.97 12.32
CA GLN A 113 15.63 6.51 11.27
C GLN A 113 15.65 5.62 10.02
N LEU A 114 15.83 4.31 10.21
CA LEU A 114 15.92 3.36 9.11
C LEU A 114 14.58 3.16 8.39
N VAL A 115 13.46 3.20 9.11
CA VAL A 115 12.10 3.15 8.52
C VAL A 115 11.88 4.38 7.64
N ILE A 116 12.24 5.58 8.13
CA ILE A 116 12.17 6.82 7.34
C ILE A 116 13.10 6.73 6.13
N GLN A 117 14.33 6.26 6.32
CA GLN A 117 15.28 6.07 5.23
C GLN A 117 14.75 5.10 4.16
N LEU A 118 14.11 4.00 4.57
CA LEU A 118 13.50 3.03 3.65
C LEU A 118 12.42 3.69 2.81
N LEU A 119 11.51 4.42 3.47
CA LEU A 119 10.39 5.08 2.82
C LEU A 119 10.85 6.16 1.83
N MET A 120 11.83 6.98 2.23
CA MET A 120 12.46 7.97 1.34
C MET A 120 13.10 7.30 0.13
N HIS A 121 13.78 6.16 0.32
CA HIS A 121 14.42 5.44 -0.77
C HIS A 121 13.40 4.83 -1.73
N MET A 122 12.31 4.25 -1.20
CA MET A 122 11.21 3.76 -2.03
C MET A 122 10.62 4.89 -2.87
N ILE A 123 10.31 6.03 -2.26
CA ILE A 123 9.73 7.18 -2.97
C ILE A 123 10.68 7.69 -4.04
N HIS A 124 11.98 7.81 -3.77
CA HIS A 124 12.88 8.41 -4.75
C HIS A 124 13.23 7.46 -5.90
N TYR A 125 13.29 6.14 -5.66
CA TYR A 125 13.93 5.21 -6.58
C TYR A 125 13.05 4.06 -7.07
N VAL A 126 11.86 3.85 -6.49
CA VAL A 126 10.90 2.87 -6.98
C VAL A 126 9.87 3.62 -7.84
N PRO A 127 9.69 3.23 -9.12
CA PRO A 127 8.66 3.80 -9.98
C PRO A 127 7.28 3.74 -9.32
N ARG A 128 6.50 4.80 -9.49
CA ARG A 128 5.16 4.91 -8.93
C ARG A 128 4.17 5.51 -9.90
N THR A 129 2.93 5.07 -9.80
CA THR A 129 1.79 5.65 -10.53
C THR A 129 0.73 6.11 -9.54
N TYR A 130 -0.08 7.06 -9.98
CA TYR A 130 -1.35 7.34 -9.33
C TYR A 130 -2.43 6.58 -10.09
N HIS A 131 -3.26 5.82 -9.39
CA HIS A 131 -4.36 5.10 -10.04
C HIS A 131 -5.38 6.03 -10.72
N SER A 132 -5.45 7.31 -10.30
CA SER A 132 -6.25 8.35 -10.95
C SER A 132 -5.78 8.70 -12.38
N ASN A 133 -4.53 8.36 -12.75
CA ASN A 133 -4.06 8.49 -14.13
C ASN A 133 -4.53 7.29 -14.96
N GLN A 134 -5.62 7.53 -15.69
CA GLN A 134 -6.49 6.65 -16.49
C GLN A 134 -5.88 5.56 -17.40
N SER A 135 -4.58 5.24 -17.39
CA SER A 135 -3.97 4.43 -18.47
C SER A 135 -3.22 3.17 -18.08
N ILE A 136 -3.15 2.74 -16.81
CA ILE A 136 -2.28 1.60 -16.45
C ILE A 136 -3.00 0.37 -15.89
N LEU A 137 -4.25 0.43 -15.41
CA LEU A 137 -5.00 -0.77 -15.04
C LEU A 137 -6.49 -0.58 -15.33
N ASN A 138 -6.92 -0.94 -16.55
CA ASN A 138 -8.34 -0.93 -16.95
C ASN A 138 -9.21 -1.87 -16.11
N ASP A 139 -8.62 -2.76 -15.31
CA ASP A 139 -9.34 -3.84 -14.62
C ASP A 139 -9.73 -3.54 -13.17
N ASP A 140 -9.32 -2.40 -12.58
CA ASP A 140 -9.71 -2.09 -11.20
C ASP A 140 -10.44 -0.75 -11.04
N LYS A 141 -11.61 -0.69 -11.67
CA LYS A 141 -12.55 0.44 -11.53
C LYS A 141 -12.99 0.69 -10.09
N VAL A 142 -12.96 -0.34 -9.21
CA VAL A 142 -13.28 -0.15 -7.79
C VAL A 142 -12.18 0.67 -7.11
N ASN A 143 -10.91 0.38 -7.38
CA ASN A 143 -9.81 1.20 -6.88
C ASN A 143 -9.87 2.63 -7.40
N GLN A 144 -10.18 2.85 -8.69
CA GLN A 144 -10.36 4.21 -9.22
C GLN A 144 -11.47 4.99 -8.49
N VAL A 145 -12.58 4.33 -8.16
CA VAL A 145 -13.65 4.95 -7.35
C VAL A 145 -13.16 5.26 -5.94
N CYS A 146 -12.37 4.39 -5.31
CA CYS A 146 -11.80 4.65 -3.99
C CYS A 146 -10.87 5.86 -4.02
N ASP A 147 -10.00 5.97 -5.02
CA ASP A 147 -9.09 7.10 -5.17
C ASP A 147 -9.86 8.40 -5.39
N TYR A 148 -10.90 8.36 -6.22
CA TYR A 148 -11.79 9.50 -6.43
C TYR A 148 -12.43 9.93 -5.11
N ILE A 149 -12.94 8.97 -4.32
CA ILE A 149 -13.50 9.26 -3.00
C ILE A 149 -12.42 9.87 -2.08
N GLU A 150 -11.21 9.33 -2.05
CA GLU A 150 -10.12 9.83 -1.19
C GLU A 150 -9.66 11.24 -1.58
N LEU A 151 -9.73 11.61 -2.86
CA LEU A 151 -9.40 12.95 -3.35
C LEU A 151 -10.55 13.95 -3.15
N HIS A 152 -11.80 13.49 -3.26
CA HIS A 152 -13.01 14.32 -3.25
C HIS A 152 -13.91 14.10 -2.03
N PHE A 153 -13.39 13.52 -0.94
CA PHE A 153 -14.21 13.11 0.21
C PHE A 153 -14.95 14.27 0.90
N HIS A 154 -14.47 15.50 0.73
CA HIS A 154 -15.10 16.71 1.25
C HIS A 154 -16.35 17.14 0.47
N GLU A 155 -16.56 16.61 -0.73
CA GLU A 155 -17.67 16.94 -1.62
C GLU A 155 -18.87 16.02 -1.37
N ASP A 156 -20.06 16.43 -1.79
CA ASP A 156 -21.28 15.61 -1.73
C ASP A 156 -21.32 14.60 -2.88
N LEU A 157 -20.52 13.54 -2.73
CA LEU A 157 -20.42 12.46 -3.71
C LEU A 157 -21.68 11.59 -3.73
N SER A 158 -22.14 11.26 -4.94
CA SER A 158 -23.23 10.32 -5.16
C SER A 158 -22.77 9.04 -5.86
N LEU A 159 -23.49 7.93 -5.64
CA LEU A 159 -23.22 6.69 -6.36
C LEU A 159 -23.45 6.87 -7.88
N SER A 160 -24.39 7.75 -8.26
CA SER A 160 -24.69 8.07 -9.66
C SER A 160 -23.47 8.67 -10.35
N GLU A 161 -22.89 9.71 -9.76
CA GLU A 161 -21.67 10.37 -10.23
C GLU A 161 -20.48 9.41 -10.37
N LEU A 162 -20.23 8.58 -9.36
CA LEU A 162 -19.14 7.59 -9.41
C LEU A 162 -19.39 6.53 -10.49
N SER A 163 -20.66 6.16 -10.72
CA SER A 163 -21.03 5.20 -11.76
C SER A 163 -20.79 5.76 -13.16
N GLU A 164 -21.09 7.04 -13.37
CA GLU A 164 -20.77 7.77 -14.60
C GLU A 164 -19.26 7.88 -14.80
N TYR A 165 -18.51 8.21 -13.75
CA TYR A 165 -17.05 8.33 -13.77
C TYR A 165 -16.35 7.06 -14.27
N VAL A 166 -16.76 5.87 -13.81
CA VAL A 166 -16.18 4.59 -14.26
C VAL A 166 -16.95 3.90 -15.38
N GLY A 167 -18.04 4.49 -15.88
CA GLY A 167 -18.88 3.92 -16.94
C GLY A 167 -19.53 2.58 -16.57
N TRP A 168 -20.02 2.44 -15.34
CA TRP A 168 -20.83 1.31 -14.87
C TRP A 168 -22.24 1.79 -14.50
N SER A 169 -23.21 0.87 -14.43
CA SER A 169 -24.48 1.21 -13.79
C SER A 169 -24.33 1.29 -12.27
N GLU A 170 -25.14 2.11 -11.60
CA GLU A 170 -25.14 2.23 -10.14
C GLU A 170 -25.27 0.87 -9.43
N SER A 171 -26.15 0.00 -9.94
CA SER A 171 -26.35 -1.35 -9.39
C SER A 171 -25.11 -2.22 -9.53
N HIS A 172 -24.44 -2.17 -10.68
CA HIS A 172 -23.21 -2.94 -10.90
C HIS A 172 -22.07 -2.42 -10.03
N LEU A 173 -21.89 -1.10 -9.95
CA LEU A 173 -20.88 -0.47 -9.09
C LEU A 173 -21.12 -0.81 -7.62
N SER A 174 -22.35 -0.63 -7.11
CA SER A 174 -22.69 -0.94 -5.71
C SER A 174 -22.36 -2.38 -5.34
N LYS A 175 -22.76 -3.33 -6.19
CA LYS A 175 -22.47 -4.75 -6.00
C LYS A 175 -20.96 -5.02 -6.01
N LYS A 176 -20.24 -4.53 -7.03
CA LYS A 176 -18.80 -4.78 -7.17
C LYS A 176 -17.99 -4.13 -6.06
N PHE A 177 -18.32 -2.90 -5.68
CA PHE A 177 -17.66 -2.19 -4.60
C PHE A 177 -17.78 -2.94 -3.28
N ALA A 178 -18.99 -3.42 -2.95
CA ALA A 178 -19.23 -4.21 -1.74
C ALA A 178 -18.56 -5.60 -1.79
N GLU A 179 -18.56 -6.27 -2.95
CA GLU A 179 -17.84 -7.55 -3.14
C GLU A 179 -16.33 -7.39 -2.94
N SER A 180 -15.74 -6.33 -3.49
CA SER A 180 -14.30 -6.09 -3.44
C SER A 180 -13.83 -5.59 -2.07
N LEU A 181 -14.53 -4.63 -1.47
CA LEU A 181 -14.07 -3.95 -0.24
C LEU A 181 -14.72 -4.49 1.04
N GLY A 182 -15.76 -5.32 0.92
CA GLY A 182 -16.54 -5.83 2.03
C GLY A 182 -17.50 -4.80 2.66
N VAL A 183 -17.53 -3.58 2.13
CA VAL A 183 -18.37 -2.46 2.62
C VAL A 183 -18.97 -1.69 1.45
N GLY A 184 -20.13 -1.07 1.67
CA GLY A 184 -20.78 -0.24 0.66
C GLY A 184 -20.16 1.16 0.54
N PHE A 185 -20.40 1.81 -0.61
CA PHE A 185 -19.93 3.16 -0.93
C PHE A 185 -20.12 4.16 0.22
N GLN A 186 -21.34 4.30 0.76
CA GLN A 186 -21.62 5.31 1.78
C GLN A 186 -20.82 5.07 3.06
N HIS A 187 -20.62 3.81 3.44
CA HIS A 187 -19.82 3.45 4.60
C HIS A 187 -18.36 3.78 4.37
N PHE A 188 -17.83 3.48 3.18
CA PHE A 188 -16.46 3.82 2.80
C PHE A 188 -16.25 5.35 2.83
N LEU A 189 -17.08 6.14 2.14
CA LEU A 189 -17.01 7.61 2.14
C LEU A 189 -17.05 8.20 3.56
N ASN A 190 -17.97 7.73 4.39
CA ASN A 190 -18.07 8.19 5.78
C ASN A 190 -16.82 7.81 6.60
N THR A 191 -16.25 6.64 6.35
CA THR A 191 -15.02 6.20 7.03
C THR A 191 -13.84 7.08 6.63
N THR A 192 -13.68 7.37 5.33
CA THR A 192 -12.67 8.30 4.82
C THR A 192 -12.82 9.68 5.48
N ARG A 193 -14.03 10.25 5.51
CA ARG A 193 -14.31 11.53 6.19
C ARG A 193 -13.94 11.51 7.68
N ILE A 194 -14.22 10.41 8.39
CA ILE A 194 -13.87 10.25 9.81
C ILE A 194 -12.35 10.16 9.99
N GLU A 195 -11.64 9.46 9.11
CA GLU A 195 -10.19 9.31 9.19
C GLU A 195 -9.47 10.64 8.98
N HIS A 196 -9.91 11.44 8.01
CA HIS A 196 -9.41 12.80 7.82
C HIS A 196 -9.75 13.73 9.01
N ALA A 197 -10.99 13.70 9.52
CA ALA A 197 -11.35 14.51 10.68
C ALA A 197 -10.54 14.16 11.95
N LYS A 198 -10.13 12.90 12.11
CA LYS A 198 -9.22 12.49 13.20
C LYS A 198 -7.84 13.09 13.03
N LEU A 199 -7.32 13.15 11.80
CA LEU A 199 -6.03 13.78 11.51
C LEU A 199 -6.10 15.27 11.85
N ASP A 200 -7.15 15.97 11.40
CA ASP A 200 -7.36 17.39 11.71
C ASP A 200 -7.34 17.62 13.22
N LEU A 201 -8.12 16.86 14.00
CA LEU A 201 -8.16 16.99 15.47
C LEU A 201 -6.83 16.70 16.17
N THR A 202 -5.96 15.87 15.60
CA THR A 202 -4.63 15.60 16.18
C THR A 202 -3.57 16.66 15.83
N TYR A 203 -3.80 17.44 14.78
CA TYR A 203 -2.84 18.44 14.29
C TYR A 203 -3.33 19.89 14.44
N THR A 204 -4.60 20.12 14.84
CA THR A 204 -5.14 21.44 15.18
C THR A 204 -5.20 21.64 16.69
N ASP A 205 -4.03 21.80 17.32
CA ASP A 205 -3.85 22.49 18.61
C ASP A 205 -3.13 23.84 18.37
N GLU A 206 -3.60 24.61 17.38
CA GLU A 206 -3.24 26.02 17.23
C GLU A 206 -4.52 26.87 17.06
N THR A 207 -5.15 27.20 18.19
CA THR A 207 -5.82 28.50 18.39
C THR A 207 -5.61 28.97 19.82
#